data_AF-A2DG49-F1
#
_entry.id   AF-A2DG49-F1
#
_cell.length_a   1.000
_cell.length_b   1.000
_cell.length_c   1.000
_cell.angle_alpha   90.00
_cell.angle_beta   90.00
_cell.angle_gamma   90.00
#
_symmetry.space_group_name_H-M   'P 1'
#
loop_
_entity.id
_entity.type
_entity.pdbx_description
1 polymer ?
#
loop_
_entity_poly.entity_id
_entity_poly.type
_entity_poly.pdbx_seq_one_letter_code
_entity_poly.pdbx_strand_id
1 'polypeptide(L)'
;MSDSKDKICLKAIAPRLLELMRSMKSTTSETIATMLINLLAVEAAGSFSQETVRRRIYDVINVLSATGVIEKDGKKLTWRGLNNPNAPSQDPSQNVPPSLLMKERNLHDKLRLLAAYKALIRKNFPQVRPSNGLPARVIIFGTTCREIQASKEEDHEIKIEMAHKPSCYFSPADIIARIPFSYEEIQSVFEANAYFKKYAKEVLAEMYGIPE
;
A
#
# COMPACT_ATOMS: atom_id res chain seq x y z
N MET A 1 -16.02 -0.97 -46.54
CA MET A 1 -16.38 -1.30 -45.15
C MET A 1 -15.83 -2.68 -44.80
N SER A 2 -14.64 -2.76 -44.21
CA SER A 2 -14.14 -4.01 -43.61
C SER A 2 -12.79 -3.74 -42.92
N ASP A 3 -12.77 -3.45 -41.62
CA ASP A 3 -11.50 -3.40 -40.87
C ASP A 3 -11.69 -3.58 -39.34
N SER A 4 -12.29 -4.70 -38.94
CA SER A 4 -12.35 -5.10 -37.52
C SER A 4 -12.27 -6.61 -37.28
N LYS A 5 -11.63 -7.35 -38.20
CA LYS A 5 -11.20 -8.72 -37.92
C LYS A 5 -9.73 -8.68 -37.51
N ASP A 6 -9.35 -9.46 -36.51
CA ASP A 6 -7.96 -9.73 -36.09
C ASP A 6 -7.32 -8.86 -34.99
N LYS A 7 -8.05 -8.56 -33.90
CA LYS A 7 -7.36 -8.15 -32.66
C LYS A 7 -7.72 -9.02 -31.48
N ILE A 8 -7.13 -10.22 -31.43
CA ILE A 8 -6.95 -10.90 -30.13
C ILE A 8 -6.05 -10.02 -29.27
N CYS A 9 -6.62 -9.48 -28.20
CA CYS A 9 -5.91 -8.67 -27.24
C CYS A 9 -5.32 -9.53 -26.11
N LEU A 10 -4.22 -9.07 -25.52
CA LEU A 10 -3.58 -9.72 -24.37
C LEU A 10 -4.56 -9.92 -23.20
N LYS A 11 -5.53 -9.00 -23.05
CA LYS A 11 -6.61 -9.07 -22.04
C LYS A 11 -7.47 -10.32 -22.18
N ALA A 12 -7.66 -10.84 -23.39
CA ALA A 12 -8.43 -12.08 -23.62
C ALA A 12 -7.61 -13.34 -23.36
N ILE A 13 -6.30 -13.31 -23.65
CA ILE A 13 -5.37 -14.44 -23.51
C ILE A 13 -4.96 -14.66 -22.06
N ALA A 14 -4.60 -13.59 -21.35
CA ALA A 14 -3.99 -13.65 -20.02
C ALA A 14 -4.79 -14.45 -18.97
N PRO A 15 -6.11 -14.23 -18.76
CA PRO A 15 -6.86 -14.98 -17.75
C PRO A 15 -6.94 -16.48 -18.06
N ARG A 16 -7.08 -16.85 -19.33
CA ARG A 16 -7.16 -18.26 -19.75
C ARG A 16 -5.83 -18.98 -19.59
N LEU A 17 -4.73 -18.29 -19.93
CA LEU A 17 -3.38 -18.80 -19.71
C LEU A 17 -3.14 -19.09 -18.22
N LEU A 18 -3.55 -18.16 -17.35
CA LEU A 18 -3.43 -18.30 -15.90
C LEU A 18 -4.24 -19.49 -15.38
N GLU A 19 -5.47 -19.68 -15.87
CA GLU A 19 -6.33 -20.78 -15.48
C GLU A 19 -5.74 -22.15 -15.88
N LEU A 20 -5.23 -22.27 -17.11
CA LEU A 20 -4.52 -23.47 -17.58
C LEU A 20 -3.26 -23.75 -16.77
N MET A 21 -2.47 -22.72 -16.45
CA MET A 21 -1.26 -22.91 -15.65
C MET A 21 -1.59 -23.30 -14.21
N ARG A 22 -2.66 -22.75 -13.64
CA ARG A 22 -3.14 -23.09 -12.30
C ARG A 22 -3.61 -24.55 -12.22
N SER A 23 -4.27 -25.06 -13.26
CA SER A 23 -4.77 -26.44 -13.27
C SER A 23 -3.65 -27.46 -13.49
N MET A 24 -2.75 -27.21 -14.44
CA MET A 24 -1.69 -28.17 -14.80
C MET A 24 -0.48 -28.15 -13.87
N LYS A 25 -0.25 -27.04 -13.16
CA LYS A 25 0.90 -26.76 -12.28
C LYS A 25 2.28 -26.75 -12.94
N SER A 26 2.57 -27.59 -13.93
CA SER A 26 3.82 -27.62 -14.69
C SER A 26 3.56 -28.06 -16.12
N THR A 27 4.16 -27.39 -17.09
CA THR A 27 3.95 -27.67 -18.53
C THR A 27 5.05 -27.00 -19.36
N THR A 28 4.94 -26.97 -20.70
CA THR A 28 5.88 -26.29 -21.58
C THR A 28 5.22 -25.14 -22.33
N SER A 29 6.03 -24.18 -22.76
CA SER A 29 5.54 -23.02 -23.53
C SER A 29 4.82 -23.45 -24.82
N GLU A 30 5.28 -24.53 -25.46
CA GLU A 30 4.70 -25.05 -26.69
C GLU A 30 3.38 -25.79 -26.46
N THR A 31 3.31 -26.62 -25.41
CA THR A 31 2.09 -27.32 -25.04
C THR A 31 0.99 -26.34 -24.65
N ILE A 32 1.29 -25.33 -23.82
CA ILE A 32 0.34 -24.26 -23.46
C ILE A 32 -0.13 -23.52 -24.71
N ALA A 33 0.78 -23.15 -25.60
CA ALA A 33 0.43 -22.41 -26.80
C ALA A 33 -0.57 -23.20 -27.67
N THR A 34 -0.29 -24.48 -27.90
CA THR A 34 -1.18 -25.35 -28.67
C THR A 34 -2.54 -25.54 -28.00
N MET A 35 -2.58 -25.75 -26.69
CA MET A 35 -3.85 -25.88 -25.96
C MET A 35 -4.70 -24.61 -26.02
N LEU A 36 -4.08 -23.44 -25.83
CA LEU A 36 -4.81 -22.18 -25.85
C LEU A 36 -5.30 -21.82 -27.26
N ILE A 37 -4.51 -22.13 -28.29
CA ILE A 37 -4.93 -21.97 -29.70
C ILE A 37 -6.13 -22.87 -30.00
N ASN A 38 -6.10 -24.12 -29.55
CA ASN A 38 -7.23 -25.04 -29.76
C ASN A 38 -8.49 -24.57 -29.03
N LEU A 39 -8.37 -24.09 -27.79
CA LEU A 39 -9.51 -23.52 -27.05
C LEU A 39 -10.10 -22.30 -27.76
N LEU A 40 -9.25 -21.40 -28.25
CA LEU A 40 -9.71 -20.20 -28.97
C LEU A 40 -10.29 -20.53 -30.36
N ALA A 41 -9.78 -21.57 -31.03
CA ALA A 41 -10.28 -22.00 -32.33
C ALA A 41 -11.69 -22.64 -32.24
N VAL A 42 -12.00 -23.31 -31.13
CA VAL A 42 -13.34 -23.87 -30.88
C VAL A 42 -14.38 -22.76 -30.67
N GLU A 43 -14.00 -21.66 -30.00
CA GLU A 43 -14.92 -20.56 -29.70
C GLU A 43 -15.06 -19.54 -30.83
N ALA A 44 -14.00 -19.36 -31.63
CA ALA A 44 -13.97 -18.41 -32.74
C ALA A 44 -13.51 -19.13 -34.01
N ALA A 45 -14.48 -19.71 -34.73
CA ALA A 45 -14.27 -20.45 -35.97
C ALA A 45 -13.55 -19.59 -37.03
N GLY A 46 -12.23 -19.69 -37.09
CA GLY A 46 -11.39 -19.24 -38.20
C GLY A 46 -11.04 -17.75 -38.26
N SER A 47 -11.23 -16.96 -37.20
CA SER A 47 -11.04 -15.50 -37.26
C SER A 47 -9.68 -14.99 -36.80
N PHE A 48 -8.67 -15.84 -36.57
CA PHE A 48 -7.35 -15.40 -36.07
C PHE A 48 -6.20 -16.26 -36.58
N SER A 49 -5.05 -15.64 -36.90
CA SER A 49 -3.85 -16.40 -37.27
C SER A 49 -3.15 -16.98 -36.03
N GLN A 50 -2.86 -18.28 -36.08
CA GLN A 50 -2.18 -19.00 -34.99
C GLN A 50 -0.84 -18.37 -34.61
N GLU A 51 -0.12 -17.82 -35.59
CA GLU A 51 1.17 -17.15 -35.39
C GLU A 51 1.05 -15.90 -34.52
N THR A 52 0.02 -15.07 -34.76
CA THR A 52 -0.23 -13.87 -33.96
C THR A 52 -0.56 -14.25 -32.52
N VAL A 53 -1.39 -15.28 -32.33
CA VAL A 53 -1.76 -15.78 -31.00
C VAL A 53 -0.55 -16.33 -30.25
N ARG A 54 0.30 -17.15 -30.91
CA ARG A 54 1.57 -17.63 -30.32
C ARG A 54 2.42 -16.48 -29.83
N ARG A 55 2.59 -15.43 -30.63
CA ARG A 55 3.38 -14.25 -30.24
C ARG A 55 2.81 -13.57 -28.99
N ARG A 56 1.49 -13.39 -28.91
CA ARG A 56 0.84 -12.80 -27.73
C ARG A 56 0.97 -13.69 -26.49
N ILE A 57 0.92 -15.02 -26.64
CA ILE A 57 1.10 -15.97 -25.54
C ILE A 57 2.49 -15.82 -24.91
N TYR A 58 3.54 -15.70 -25.73
CA TYR A 58 4.89 -15.49 -25.20
C TYR A 58 5.03 -14.15 -24.49
N ASP A 59 4.37 -13.08 -24.95
CA ASP A 59 4.34 -11.80 -24.24
C ASP A 59 3.73 -11.97 -22.85
N VAL A 60 2.60 -12.68 -22.73
CA VAL A 60 1.98 -12.97 -21.43
C VAL A 60 2.90 -13.82 -20.55
N ILE A 61 3.50 -14.88 -21.08
CA ILE A 61 4.42 -15.76 -20.34
C ILE A 61 5.60 -14.95 -19.81
N ASN A 62 6.20 -14.07 -20.62
CA ASN A 62 7.34 -13.26 -20.20
C ASN A 62 6.96 -12.29 -19.08
N VAL A 63 5.79 -11.64 -19.17
CA VAL A 63 5.28 -10.77 -18.10
C VAL A 63 5.02 -11.57 -16.83
N LEU A 64 4.34 -12.72 -16.91
CA LEU A 64 4.04 -13.56 -15.75
C LEU A 64 5.30 -14.14 -15.10
N SER A 65 6.33 -14.40 -15.89
CA SER A 65 7.64 -14.85 -15.38
C SER A 65 8.36 -13.73 -14.66
N ALA A 66 8.32 -12.50 -15.20
CA ALA A 66 8.92 -11.34 -14.56
C ALA A 66 8.22 -10.96 -13.25
N THR A 67 6.90 -11.17 -13.15
CA THR A 67 6.14 -10.93 -11.91
C THR A 67 6.26 -12.07 -10.89
N GLY A 68 6.95 -13.16 -11.22
CA GLY A 68 7.16 -14.29 -10.30
C GLY A 68 5.93 -15.19 -10.09
N VAL A 69 4.86 -14.98 -10.86
CA VAL A 69 3.64 -15.82 -10.81
C VAL A 69 3.91 -17.20 -11.41
N ILE A 70 4.80 -17.25 -12.41
CA ILE A 70 5.28 -18.47 -13.03
C ILE A 70 6.80 -18.48 -13.05
N GLU A 71 7.39 -19.66 -13.00
CA GLU A 71 8.82 -19.86 -13.16
C GLU A 71 9.09 -20.46 -14.55
N LYS A 72 10.07 -19.90 -15.26
CA LYS A 72 10.49 -20.34 -16.58
C LYS A 72 11.92 -20.87 -16.50
N ASP A 73 12.06 -22.18 -16.66
CA ASP A 73 13.35 -22.85 -16.80
C ASP A 73 13.47 -23.40 -18.23
N GLY A 74 14.15 -22.64 -19.08
CA GLY A 74 14.21 -22.89 -20.52
C GLY A 74 12.82 -22.97 -21.16
N LYS A 75 12.40 -24.18 -21.53
CA LYS A 75 11.08 -24.46 -22.15
C LYS A 75 10.00 -24.83 -21.14
N LYS A 76 10.38 -25.17 -19.90
CA LYS A 76 9.48 -25.62 -18.83
C LYS A 76 8.92 -24.42 -18.08
N LEU A 77 7.61 -24.47 -17.81
CA LEU A 77 6.85 -23.47 -17.11
C LEU A 77 6.22 -24.09 -15.86
N THR A 78 6.47 -23.52 -14.70
CA THR A 78 5.95 -23.99 -13.42
C THR A 78 5.10 -22.92 -12.75
N TRP A 79 3.88 -23.25 -12.31
CA TRP A 79 3.00 -22.36 -11.59
C TRP A 79 3.51 -22.15 -10.15
N ARG A 80 3.79 -20.90 -9.78
CA ARG A 80 4.20 -20.50 -8.42
C ARG A 80 3.06 -19.87 -7.62
N GLY A 81 2.06 -19.30 -8.31
CA GLY A 81 0.89 -18.67 -7.68
C GLY A 81 1.01 -17.15 -7.57
N LEU A 82 -0.13 -16.50 -7.32
CA LEU A 82 -0.23 -15.03 -7.25
C LEU A 82 0.39 -14.43 -5.99
N ASN A 83 0.70 -15.26 -4.98
CA ASN A 83 1.16 -14.86 -3.66
C ASN A 83 2.47 -15.58 -3.29
N ASN A 84 3.42 -15.79 -4.20
CA ASN A 84 4.68 -16.43 -3.82
C ASN A 84 5.62 -15.41 -3.14
N PRO A 85 5.81 -15.43 -1.81
CA PRO A 85 6.83 -14.61 -1.14
C PRO A 85 8.26 -14.99 -1.55
N ASN A 86 8.44 -16.15 -2.19
CA ASN A 86 9.72 -16.68 -2.67
C ASN A 86 9.82 -16.67 -4.20
N ALA A 87 9.13 -15.76 -4.90
CA ALA A 87 9.43 -15.52 -6.30
C ALA A 87 10.94 -15.21 -6.43
N PRO A 88 11.67 -15.78 -7.41
CA PRO A 88 13.04 -15.38 -7.67
C PRO A 88 13.00 -13.89 -7.95
N SER A 89 13.41 -13.16 -6.94
CA SER A 89 13.55 -11.73 -6.95
C SER A 89 14.61 -11.50 -8.03
N GLN A 90 14.25 -10.89 -9.15
CA GLN A 90 15.27 -10.12 -9.86
C GLN A 90 15.82 -9.18 -8.81
N ASP A 91 17.07 -9.44 -8.41
CA ASP A 91 17.73 -8.96 -7.21
C ASP A 91 17.28 -7.52 -6.83
N PRO A 92 16.34 -7.34 -5.86
CA PRO A 92 15.86 -6.03 -5.46
C PRO A 92 16.87 -5.33 -4.55
N SER A 93 17.99 -5.99 -4.24
CA SER A 93 19.04 -5.48 -3.36
C SER A 93 19.85 -4.33 -3.95
N GLN A 94 19.70 -3.97 -5.23
CA GLN A 94 20.49 -2.89 -5.82
C GLN A 94 19.79 -1.56 -6.04
N ASN A 95 18.47 -1.44 -5.92
CA ASN A 95 17.80 -0.13 -5.92
C ASN A 95 16.37 -0.25 -5.39
N VAL A 96 16.21 -0.31 -4.06
CA VAL A 96 14.91 0.02 -3.47
C VAL A 96 14.60 1.46 -3.90
N PRO A 97 13.57 1.71 -4.72
CA PRO A 97 13.34 3.05 -5.23
C PRO A 97 13.10 3.97 -4.03
N PRO A 98 13.64 5.21 -4.03
CA PRO A 98 13.51 6.13 -2.91
C PRO A 98 12.03 6.40 -2.55
N SER A 99 11.12 6.26 -3.52
CA SER A 99 9.68 6.34 -3.31
C SER A 99 9.12 5.22 -2.43
N LEU A 100 9.72 4.03 -2.41
CA LEU A 100 9.29 2.91 -1.57
C LEU A 100 9.72 3.13 -0.12
N LEU A 101 10.97 3.56 0.12
CA LEU A 101 11.45 3.96 1.45
C LEU A 101 10.60 5.10 2.02
N MET A 102 10.27 6.10 1.19
CA MET A 102 9.42 7.21 1.61
C MET A 102 7.98 6.75 1.92
N LYS A 103 7.45 5.76 1.19
CA LYS A 103 6.12 5.17 1.47
C LYS A 103 6.13 4.36 2.76
N GLU A 104 7.20 3.61 3.02
CA GLU A 104 7.38 2.84 4.25
C GLU A 104 7.46 3.74 5.47
N ARG A 105 8.27 4.80 5.41
CA ARG A 105 8.32 5.81 6.48
C ARG A 105 6.96 6.48 6.72
N ASN A 106 6.26 6.85 5.65
CA ASN A 106 4.91 7.41 5.75
C ASN A 106 3.92 6.41 6.37
N LEU A 107 4.06 5.11 6.11
CA LEU A 107 3.25 4.08 6.73
C LEU A 107 3.52 4.01 8.22
N HIS A 108 4.80 3.99 8.62
CA HIS A 108 5.20 3.96 10.04
C HIS A 108 4.66 5.19 10.78
N ASP A 109 4.84 6.38 10.22
CA ASP A 109 4.35 7.63 10.81
C ASP A 109 2.81 7.62 10.99
N LYS A 110 2.07 7.10 10.00
CA LYS A 110 0.61 6.92 10.10
C LYS A 110 0.22 5.89 11.14
N LEU A 111 0.95 4.79 11.25
CA LEU A 111 0.71 3.75 12.24
C LEU A 111 0.94 4.28 13.66
N ARG A 112 2.04 5.01 13.89
CA ARG A 112 2.32 5.69 15.17
C ARG A 112 1.17 6.61 15.56
N LEU A 113 0.79 7.50 14.64
CA LEU A 113 -0.28 8.46 14.89
C LEU A 113 -1.62 7.76 15.18
N LEU A 114 -1.96 6.73 14.41
CA LEU A 114 -3.18 5.94 14.62
C LEU A 114 -3.16 5.23 15.98
N ALA A 115 -2.03 4.64 16.36
CA ALA A 115 -1.89 3.96 17.63
C ALA A 115 -2.06 4.93 18.81
N ALA A 116 -1.41 6.09 18.75
CA ALA A 116 -1.54 7.16 19.73
C ALA A 116 -2.99 7.69 19.81
N TYR A 117 -3.68 7.89 18.68
CA TYR A 117 -5.09 8.28 18.67
C TYR A 117 -5.99 7.23 19.35
N LYS A 118 -5.78 5.95 19.05
CA LYS A 118 -6.57 4.87 19.66
C LYS A 118 -6.31 4.75 21.15
N ALA A 119 -5.05 4.89 21.58
CA ALA A 119 -4.69 4.92 22.99
C ALA A 119 -5.34 6.12 23.70
N LEU A 120 -5.30 7.31 23.09
CA LEU A 120 -5.95 8.51 23.61
C LEU A 120 -7.46 8.32 23.78
N ILE A 121 -8.12 7.75 22.76
CA ILE A 121 -9.56 7.47 22.82
C ILE A 121 -9.84 6.47 23.94
N ARG A 122 -9.13 5.35 24.02
CA ARG A 122 -9.32 4.35 25.08
C ARG A 122 -9.16 4.96 26.48
N LYS A 123 -8.19 5.85 26.66
CA LYS A 123 -7.92 6.56 27.92
C LYS A 123 -9.03 7.54 28.29
N ASN A 124 -9.52 8.32 27.31
CA ASN A 124 -10.48 9.40 27.55
C ASN A 124 -11.94 8.94 27.47
N PHE A 125 -12.25 7.84 26.78
CA PHE A 125 -13.61 7.33 26.60
C PHE A 125 -14.38 7.05 27.90
N PRO A 126 -13.79 6.41 28.94
CA PRO A 126 -14.49 6.19 30.19
C PRO A 126 -14.59 7.45 31.07
N GLN A 127 -13.94 8.56 30.70
CA GLN A 127 -13.85 9.77 31.51
C GLN A 127 -14.95 10.76 31.14
N VAL A 128 -15.52 11.43 32.14
CA VAL A 128 -16.42 12.57 31.89
C VAL A 128 -15.60 13.70 31.28
N ARG A 129 -16.08 14.27 30.17
CA ARG A 129 -15.38 15.35 29.47
C ARG A 129 -15.18 16.54 30.42
N PRO A 130 -13.94 16.95 30.69
CA PRO A 130 -13.68 18.08 31.57
C PRO A 130 -14.05 19.40 30.87
N SER A 131 -14.38 20.43 31.64
CA SER A 131 -14.79 21.75 31.13
C SER A 131 -13.68 22.45 30.32
N ASN A 132 -12.41 22.13 30.58
CA ASN A 132 -11.23 22.63 29.88
C ASN A 132 -10.71 21.67 28.79
N GLY A 133 -11.50 20.69 28.37
CA GLY A 133 -11.08 19.69 27.38
C GLY A 133 -10.99 20.27 25.96
N LEU A 134 -9.79 20.26 25.39
CA LEU A 134 -9.56 20.66 24.00
C LEU A 134 -10.02 19.56 23.01
N PRO A 135 -10.62 19.93 21.87
CA PRO A 135 -10.91 18.99 20.80
C PRO A 135 -9.62 18.50 20.13
N ALA A 136 -9.60 17.26 19.67
CA ALA A 136 -8.40 16.66 19.07
C ALA A 136 -7.93 17.33 17.77
N ARG A 137 -8.83 18.00 17.05
CA ARG A 137 -8.53 18.74 15.81
C ARG A 137 -8.31 20.22 16.10
N VAL A 138 -7.28 20.52 16.88
CA VAL A 138 -6.89 21.90 17.19
C VAL A 138 -5.45 22.13 16.73
N ILE A 139 -5.18 23.32 16.22
CA ILE A 139 -3.82 23.81 16.00
C ILE A 139 -3.48 24.71 17.17
N ILE A 140 -2.34 24.46 17.82
CA ILE A 140 -1.85 25.27 18.92
C ILE A 140 -0.62 26.00 18.44
N PHE A 141 -0.49 27.27 18.77
CA PHE A 141 0.76 28.01 18.59
C PHE A 141 1.20 28.63 19.91
N GLY A 142 2.50 28.59 20.16
CA GLY A 142 3.11 29.24 21.33
C GLY A 142 3.68 30.59 20.93
N THR A 143 3.47 31.61 21.75
CA THR A 143 4.04 32.94 21.56
C THR A 143 4.48 33.52 22.89
N THR A 144 5.54 34.35 22.88
CA THR A 144 5.98 35.15 24.02
C THR A 144 5.28 36.50 24.08
N CYS A 145 4.49 36.86 23.06
CA CYS A 145 3.69 38.08 23.02
C CYS A 145 2.62 38.05 24.11
N ARG A 146 2.58 39.08 24.95
CA ARG A 146 1.54 39.25 25.98
C ARG A 146 0.28 39.91 25.44
N GLU A 147 0.42 40.66 24.35
CA GLU A 147 -0.68 41.34 23.67
C GLU A 147 -1.02 40.57 22.39
N ILE A 148 -2.17 39.90 22.42
CA ILE A 148 -2.72 39.16 21.29
C ILE A 148 -4.11 39.71 21.07
N GLN A 149 -4.37 40.24 19.87
CA GLN A 149 -5.70 40.66 19.48
C GLN A 149 -6.24 39.64 18.48
N ALA A 150 -7.42 39.10 18.77
CA ALA A 150 -8.12 38.18 17.88
C ALA A 150 -9.45 38.81 17.48
N SER A 151 -9.66 38.97 16.18
CA SER A 151 -10.92 39.44 15.61
C SER A 151 -11.47 38.40 14.62
N LYS A 152 -12.79 38.28 14.56
CA LYS A 152 -13.49 37.49 13.54
C LYS A 152 -13.85 38.44 12.41
N GLU A 153 -13.21 38.33 11.25
CA GLU A 153 -13.52 39.21 10.09
C GLU A 153 -14.72 38.67 9.30
N GLU A 154 -14.77 37.36 9.04
CA GLU A 154 -15.86 36.67 8.33
C GLU A 154 -16.34 35.41 9.06
N ASP A 155 -17.36 34.70 8.56
CA ASP A 155 -17.97 33.59 9.29
C ASP A 155 -17.00 32.42 9.57
N HIS A 156 -15.91 32.33 8.81
CA HIS A 156 -14.87 31.30 8.94
C HIS A 156 -13.44 31.85 8.99
N GLU A 157 -13.27 33.16 9.18
CA GLU A 157 -11.95 33.79 9.24
C GLU A 157 -11.71 34.43 10.61
N ILE A 158 -10.61 34.00 11.24
CA ILE A 158 -10.12 34.59 12.48
C ILE A 158 -8.77 35.21 12.18
N LYS A 159 -8.70 36.53 12.35
CA LYS A 159 -7.46 37.29 12.24
C LYS A 159 -6.85 37.42 13.62
N ILE A 160 -5.58 37.06 13.73
CA ILE A 160 -4.83 37.16 14.98
C ILE A 160 -3.67 38.13 14.73
N GLU A 161 -3.75 39.29 15.36
CA GLU A 161 -2.72 40.33 15.30
C GLU A 161 -1.84 40.24 16.54
N MET A 162 -0.53 40.25 16.30
CA MET A 162 0.49 40.13 17.33
C MET A 162 1.75 40.89 16.92
N ALA A 163 2.42 41.49 17.90
CA ALA A 163 3.63 42.30 17.66
C ALA A 163 4.79 41.50 17.06
N HIS A 164 4.87 40.21 17.39
CA HIS A 164 5.91 39.30 16.89
C HIS A 164 5.31 37.97 16.47
N LYS A 165 5.98 37.31 15.52
CA LYS A 165 5.60 35.98 15.00
C LYS A 165 5.58 34.92 16.13
N PRO A 166 4.69 33.92 16.07
CA PRO A 166 4.70 32.81 17.02
C PRO A 166 6.03 32.06 17.03
N SER A 167 6.41 31.61 18.21
CA SER A 167 7.65 30.87 18.45
C SER A 167 7.55 29.42 17.98
N CYS A 168 6.35 28.83 18.02
CA CYS A 168 6.12 27.46 17.57
C CYS A 168 4.66 27.24 17.14
N TYR A 169 4.47 26.24 16.28
CA TYR A 169 3.17 25.74 15.86
C TYR A 169 3.13 24.23 16.09
N PHE A 170 2.00 23.74 16.54
CA PHE A 170 1.72 22.34 16.75
C PHE A 170 0.44 21.98 15.98
N SER A 171 0.60 21.12 14.98
CA SER A 171 -0.55 20.50 14.33
C SER A 171 -1.23 19.49 15.27
N PRO A 172 -2.45 19.05 14.96
CA PRO A 172 -3.09 17.96 15.70
C PRO A 172 -2.22 16.71 15.85
N ALA A 173 -1.42 16.38 14.83
CA ALA A 173 -0.51 15.23 14.87
C ALA A 173 0.66 15.47 15.83
N ASP A 174 1.22 16.68 15.84
CA ASP A 174 2.32 17.07 16.73
C ASP A 174 1.94 17.05 18.21
N ILE A 175 0.68 17.40 18.50
CA ILE A 175 0.14 17.36 19.86
C ILE A 175 0.06 15.91 20.33
N ILE A 176 -0.54 15.05 19.52
CA ILE A 176 -0.77 13.64 19.88
C ILE A 176 0.54 12.87 19.98
N ALA A 177 1.49 13.13 19.09
CA ALA A 177 2.82 12.52 19.13
C ALA A 177 3.61 12.88 20.41
N ARG A 178 3.27 13.99 21.08
CA ARG A 178 3.89 14.42 22.34
C ARG A 178 3.19 13.91 23.59
N ILE A 179 2.02 13.28 23.45
CA ILE A 179 1.32 12.70 24.61
C ILE A 179 2.09 11.44 25.04
N PRO A 180 2.53 11.35 26.31
CA PRO A 180 3.23 10.18 26.79
C PRO A 180 2.24 9.02 26.95
N PHE A 181 2.39 8.01 26.09
CA PHE A 181 1.74 6.70 26.25
C PHE A 181 2.78 5.70 26.72
N SER A 182 2.34 4.68 27.47
CA SER A 182 3.22 3.57 27.85
C SER A 182 3.47 2.64 26.66
N TYR A 183 4.57 1.90 26.72
CA TYR A 183 4.89 0.87 25.75
C TYR A 183 3.74 -0.17 25.65
N GLU A 184 3.20 -0.62 26.79
CA GLU A 184 2.12 -1.62 26.79
C GLU A 184 0.81 -1.06 26.20
N GLU A 185 0.49 0.21 26.47
CA GLU A 185 -0.70 0.87 25.92
C GLU A 185 -0.67 0.84 24.39
N ILE A 186 0.46 1.22 23.79
CA ILE A 186 0.64 1.25 22.34
C ILE A 186 0.72 -0.18 21.78
N GLN A 187 1.45 -1.08 22.43
CA GLN A 187 1.57 -2.49 22.02
C GLN A 187 0.20 -3.17 21.94
N SER A 188 -0.67 -2.94 22.94
CA SER A 188 -2.05 -3.49 22.95
C SER A 188 -2.89 -3.04 21.75
N VAL A 189 -2.60 -1.87 21.18
CA VAL A 189 -3.29 -1.35 19.99
C VAL A 189 -2.82 -2.08 18.74
N PHE A 190 -1.53 -2.36 18.63
CA PHE A 190 -0.95 -3.12 17.52
C PHE A 190 -1.40 -4.59 17.55
N GLU A 191 -1.42 -5.21 18.72
CA GLU A 191 -1.84 -6.62 18.88
C GLU A 191 -3.32 -6.84 18.56
N ALA A 192 -4.17 -5.84 18.76
CA ALA A 192 -5.59 -5.91 18.46
C ALA A 192 -5.91 -6.03 16.95
N ASN A 193 -4.93 -5.85 16.05
CA ASN A 193 -5.14 -5.98 14.61
C ASN A 193 -4.01 -6.77 13.94
N ALA A 194 -4.35 -7.89 13.30
CA ALA A 194 -3.39 -8.78 12.64
C ALA A 194 -2.53 -8.07 11.58
N TYR A 195 -3.07 -7.07 10.87
CA TYR A 195 -2.32 -6.29 9.88
C TYR A 195 -1.30 -5.35 10.53
N PHE A 196 -1.59 -4.83 11.71
CA PHE A 196 -0.69 -3.91 12.42
C PHE A 196 0.37 -4.65 13.22
N LYS A 197 0.04 -5.85 13.71
CA LYS A 197 0.96 -6.72 14.45
C LYS A 197 2.30 -6.95 13.73
N LYS A 198 2.28 -7.05 12.40
CA LYS A 198 3.50 -7.20 11.58
C LYS A 198 4.51 -6.07 11.81
N TYR A 199 4.02 -4.84 11.94
CA TYR A 199 4.85 -3.64 12.04
C TYR A 199 5.12 -3.19 13.48
N ALA A 200 4.61 -3.93 14.47
CA ALA A 200 4.65 -3.52 15.86
C ALA A 200 6.09 -3.37 16.37
N LYS A 201 6.97 -4.33 16.07
CA LYS A 201 8.37 -4.32 16.53
C LYS A 201 9.11 -3.07 16.03
N GLU A 202 9.06 -2.83 14.73
CA GLU A 202 9.76 -1.70 14.09
C GLU A 202 9.22 -0.36 14.61
N VAL A 203 7.90 -0.20 14.60
CA VAL A 203 7.28 1.07 15.00
C VAL A 203 7.49 1.38 16.49
N LEU A 204 7.42 0.37 17.36
CA LEU A 204 7.66 0.55 18.79
C LEU A 204 9.13 0.87 19.09
N ALA A 205 10.07 0.21 18.41
CA ALA A 205 11.49 0.51 18.51
C ALA A 205 11.77 1.98 18.15
N GLU A 206 11.18 2.46 17.05
CA GLU A 206 11.32 3.86 16.62
C GLU A 206 10.65 4.86 17.59
N MET A 207 9.55 4.51 18.24
CA MET A 207 8.84 5.38 19.19
C MET A 207 9.58 5.52 20.52
N TYR A 208 10.14 4.43 21.03
CA TYR A 208 10.71 4.37 22.39
C TYR A 208 12.24 4.27 22.40
N GLY A 209 12.90 4.24 21.24
CA GLY A 209 14.35 4.16 21.14
C GLY A 209 14.92 2.82 21.63
N ILE A 210 14.16 1.74 21.52
CA ILE A 210 14.61 0.40 21.92
C ILE A 210 15.44 -0.19 20.76
N PRO A 211 16.73 -0.50 20.95
CA PRO A 211 17.56 -1.10 19.90
C PRO A 211 17.07 -2.51 19.53
N GLU A 212 17.26 -2.89 18.26
CA GLU A 212 16.74 -4.10 17.60
C GLU A 212 17.11 -5.45 18.23
#